data_AF-A0A975DN78-F1
#
_entry.id   AF-A0A975DN78-F1
#
_cell.length_a   1.000
_cell.length_b   1.000
_cell.length_c   1.000
_cell.angle_alpha   90.00
_cell.angle_beta   90.00
_cell.angle_gamma   90.00
#
_symmetry.space_group_name_H-M   'P 1'
#
loop_
_entity.id
_entity.type
_entity.pdbx_description
1 polymer ?
#
loop_
_entity_poly.entity_id
_entity_poly.type
_entity_poly.pdbx_seq_one_letter_code
_entity_poly.pdbx_strand_id
1 'polypeptide(L)' 'MGQTEPIFDVSPGDIDRALAACDGDARATIRALLIANAMLERALTGERVAALQSRRRPSRRQ' A
#
# COMPACT_ATOMS: atom_id res chain seq x y z
N MET A 1 -3.61 -23.71 15.22
CA MET A 1 -4.00 -23.04 13.97
C MET A 1 -3.83 -21.55 14.20
N GLY A 2 -2.74 -20.96 13.69
CA GLY A 2 -2.49 -19.52 13.82
C GLY A 2 -3.42 -18.78 12.87
N GLN A 3 -4.40 -18.06 13.41
CA GLN A 3 -5.19 -17.14 12.62
C GLN A 3 -4.29 -15.93 12.33
N THR A 4 -3.81 -15.83 11.09
CA THR A 4 -3.18 -14.60 10.59
C THR A 4 -4.31 -13.59 10.46
N GLU A 5 -4.50 -12.76 11.49
CA GLU A 5 -5.43 -11.64 11.34
C GLU A 5 -5.00 -10.81 10.13
N PRO A 6 -5.93 -10.43 9.24
CA PRO A 6 -5.57 -9.59 8.11
C PRO A 6 -4.99 -8.28 8.65
N ILE A 7 -3.77 -7.95 8.24
CA ILE A 7 -3.02 -6.76 8.67
C ILE A 7 -3.76 -5.45 8.31
N PHE A 8 -4.79 -5.55 7.46
CA PHE A 8 -5.67 -4.47 7.09
C PHE A 8 -7.06 -4.71 7.69
N ASP A 9 -7.27 -4.26 8.92
CA ASP A 9 -8.61 -4.12 9.48
C ASP A 9 -9.23 -2.82 8.91
N VAL A 10 -9.92 -2.96 7.78
CA VAL A 10 -10.69 -1.85 7.19
C VAL A 10 -12.02 -1.78 7.92
N SER A 11 -12.23 -0.73 8.70
CA SER A 11 -13.48 -0.55 9.42
C SER A 11 -14.60 -0.11 8.47
N PRO A 12 -15.88 -0.35 8.81
CA PRO A 12 -17.00 0.21 8.05
C PRO A 12 -16.92 1.74 7.90
N GLY A 13 -16.41 2.45 8.92
CA GLY A 13 -16.23 3.91 8.86
C GLY A 13 -15.18 4.36 7.86
N ASP A 14 -14.16 3.54 7.59
CA ASP A 14 -13.16 3.82 6.55
C ASP A 14 -13.77 3.69 5.15
N ILE A 15 -14.68 2.73 4.97
CA ILE A 15 -15.45 2.55 3.74
C ILE A 15 -16.36 3.77 3.51
N ASP A 16 -17.09 4.20 4.55
CA ASP A 16 -17.96 5.38 4.48
C ASP A 16 -17.18 6.64 4.13
N ARG A 17 -15.99 6.81 4.72
CA ARG A 17 -15.10 7.94 4.40
C ARG A 17 -14.61 7.88 2.95
N ALA A 18 -14.25 6.70 2.44
CA ALA A 18 -13.83 6.53 1.06
C ALA A 18 -14.96 6.80 0.05
N LEU A 19 -16.19 6.39 0.38
CA LEU A 19 -17.38 6.72 -0.40
C LEU A 19 -17.67 8.23 -0.38
N ALA A 20 -17.62 8.86 0.79
CA ALA A 20 -17.85 10.30 0.93
C ALA A 20 -16.82 11.14 0.15
N ALA A 21 -15.56 10.71 0.11
CA ALA A 21 -14.51 11.36 -0.67
C ALA A 21 -14.69 11.25 -2.20
N CYS A 22 -15.57 10.35 -2.67
CA CYS A 22 -15.91 10.18 -4.07
C CYS A 22 -17.38 10.55 -4.34
N ASP A 23 -17.94 11.46 -3.55
CA ASP A 23 -19.32 11.96 -3.69
C ASP A 23 -20.38 10.84 -3.67
N GLY A 24 -20.10 9.73 -2.99
CA GLY A 24 -20.96 8.55 -2.91
C GLY A 24 -20.93 7.65 -4.15
N ASP A 25 -20.11 7.94 -5.17
CA ASP A 25 -19.96 7.09 -6.36
C ASP A 25 -19.08 5.87 -6.04
N ALA A 26 -19.73 4.74 -5.79
CA ALA A 26 -19.06 3.46 -5.53
C ALA A 26 -18.10 3.03 -6.66
N ARG A 27 -18.39 3.33 -7.93
CA ARG A 27 -17.49 2.96 -9.05
C ARG A 27 -16.25 3.84 -9.04
N ALA A 28 -16.40 5.14 -8.77
CA ALA A 28 -15.28 6.05 -8.60
C ALA A 28 -14.41 5.65 -7.40
N THR A 29 -15.03 5.33 -6.26
CA THR A 29 -14.33 4.84 -5.07
C THR A 29 -13.50 3.60 -5.35
N ILE A 30 -14.08 2.58 -6.01
CA ILE A 30 -13.35 1.35 -6.36
C ILE A 30 -12.14 1.66 -7.25
N ARG A 31 -12.31 2.49 -8.29
CA ARG A 31 -11.19 2.88 -9.17
C ARG A 31 -10.08 3.60 -8.39
N ALA A 32 -10.45 4.53 -7.51
CA ALA A 32 -9.49 5.25 -6.68
C ALA A 32 -8.69 4.31 -5.78
N LEU A 33 -9.35 3.36 -5.12
CA LEU A 33 -8.72 2.36 -4.25
C LEU A 33 -7.78 1.44 -5.03
N LEU A 34 -8.17 1.00 -6.22
CA LEU A 34 -7.31 0.16 -7.09
C LEU A 34 -6.06 0.90 -7.53
N ILE A 35 -6.18 2.19 -7.91
CA ILE A 35 -5.05 3.03 -8.27
C ILE A 35 -4.12 3.23 -7.07
N ALA A 36 -4.69 3.57 -5.90
CA ALA A 36 -3.92 3.75 -4.67
C ALA A 36 -3.15 2.47 -4.30
N ASN A 37 -3.78 1.31 -4.40
CA ASN A 37 -3.13 0.02 -4.15
C ASN A 37 -1.97 -0.23 -5.14
N ALA A 38 -2.19 -0.01 -6.44
CA ALA A 38 -1.13 -0.16 -7.45
C ALA A 38 0.05 0.81 -7.20
N MET A 39 -0.21 2.03 -6.72
CA MET A 39 0.83 2.98 -6.33
C MET A 39 1.61 2.49 -5.10
N LEU A 40 0.92 1.97 -4.08
CA LEU A 40 1.54 1.44 -2.88
C LEU A 40 2.42 0.23 -3.19
N GLU A 41 1.94 -0.71 -4.01
CA GLU A 41 2.72 -1.88 -4.44
C GLU A 41 4.00 -1.48 -5.18
N ARG A 42 3.93 -0.46 -6.04
CA ARG A 42 5.11 0.10 -6.73
C ARG A 42 6.09 0.75 -5.77
N ALA A 43 5.59 1.54 -4.81
CA ALA A 43 6.43 2.19 -3.79
C ALA A 43 7.17 1.14 -2.96
N LEU A 44 6.46 0.13 -2.45
CA LEU A 44 7.05 -0.97 -1.68
C LEU A 44 8.09 -1.76 -2.49
N THR A 45 7.83 -1.97 -3.79
CA THR A 45 8.80 -2.63 -4.68
C THR A 45 10.04 -1.77 -4.89
N GLY A 46 9.87 -0.47 -5.11
CA GLY A 46 10.98 0.49 -5.24
C GLY A 46 11.84 0.57 -3.98
N GLU A 47 11.21 0.66 -2.81
CA GLU A 47 11.89 0.67 -1.51
C GLU A 47 12.65 -0.64 -1.25
N ARG A 48 12.04 -1.79 -1.55
CA ARG A 48 12.71 -3.09 -1.45
C ARG A 48 13.94 -3.17 -2.35
N VAL A 49 13.83 -2.68 -3.58
CA VAL A 49 14.95 -2.61 -4.53
C VAL A 49 16.05 -1.67 -4.02
N ALA A 50 15.71 -0.50 -3.49
CA ALA A 50 16.67 0.43 -2.90
C ALA A 50 17.38 -0.17 -1.67
N ALA A 51 16.65 -0.86 -0.80
CA ALA A 51 17.22 -1.54 0.37
C ALA A 51 18.21 -2.66 -0.02
N LEU A 52 17.91 -3.42 -1.08
CA LEU A 52 18.82 -4.44 -1.62
C LEU A 52 20.09 -3.83 -2.23
N GLN A 53 19.97 -2.71 -2.95
CA GLN A 53 21.11 -1.99 -3.53
C GLN A 53 22.01 -1.38 -2.43
N SER A 54 21.43 -0.87 -1.35
CA SER A 54 22.18 -0.38 -0.19
C SER A 54 23.00 -1.48 0.50
N ARG A 55 22.49 -2.73 0.54
CA ARG A 55 23.22 -3.89 1.11
C ARG A 55 24.34 -4.41 0.19
N ARG A 56 24.29 -4.09 -1.11
CA ARG A 56 25.31 -4.47 -2.11
C ARG A 56 26.44 -3.45 -2.25
N ARG A 57 26.50 -2.40 -1.44
CA ARG A 57 27.71 -1.56 -1.35
C ARG A 57 28.73 -2.25 -0.44
N PRO A 58 29.76 -2.96 -0.97
CA PRO A 58 30.92 -3.24 -0.15
C PRO A 58 31.48 -1.89 0.28
N SER A 59 31.74 -1.74 1.58
CA SER A 59 32.50 -0.61 2.11
C SER A 59 33.83 -0.58 1.36
N ARG A 60 33.94 0.28 0.36
CA ARG A 60 35.22 0.59 -0.28
C ARG A 60 36.02 1.35 0.78
N ARG A 61 36.93 0.62 1.41
CA ARG A 61 37.90 1.07 2.42
C ARG A 61 38.42 2.48 2.14
N GLN A 62 38.50 3.28 3.21
CA GLN A 62 39.62 4.18 3.46
C GLN A 62 40.03 4.00 4.91
#